data_AF-A0A353PAQ4-F1
#
_entry.id   AF-A0A353PAQ4-F1
#
_cell.length_a   1.000
_cell.length_b   1.000
_cell.length_c   1.000
_cell.angle_alpha   90.00
_cell.angle_beta   90.00
_cell.angle_gamma   90.00
#
_symmetry.space_group_name_H-M   'P 1'
#
loop_
_entity.id
_entity.type
_entity.pdbx_description
1 polymer ?
#
loop_
_entity_poly.entity_id
_entity_poly.type
_entity_poly.pdbx_seq_one_letter_code
_entity_poly.pdbx_strand_id
1 'polypeptide(L)' 'LAGLVVALALIPEAIAFSIIAGVDPKIGLYASFCIAVVIAFVGGRPGMISAATGAMALVMVTLVKEHGL' A
#
# COMPACT_ATOMS: atom_id res chain seq x y z
N LEU A 1 -18.48 7.15 -5.75
CA LEU A 1 -18.66 6.85 -4.30
C LEU A 1 -17.72 5.76 -3.82
N ALA A 2 -17.74 4.56 -4.41
CA ALA A 2 -16.90 3.43 -3.98
C ALA A 2 -15.39 3.78 -3.86
N GLY A 3 -14.81 4.46 -4.85
CA GLY A 3 -13.40 4.85 -4.79
C GLY A 3 -13.05 5.78 -3.62
N LEU A 4 -13.95 6.69 -3.24
CA LEU A 4 -13.74 7.59 -2.10
C LEU A 4 -13.82 6.83 -0.77
N VAL A 5 -14.78 5.92 -0.64
CA VAL A 5 -14.91 5.07 0.54
C VAL A 5 -13.66 4.19 0.72
N VAL A 6 -13.19 3.57 -0.36
CA VAL A 6 -11.99 2.74 -0.30
C VAL A 6 -10.74 3.58 -0.04
N ALA A 7 -10.61 4.77 -0.63
CA ALA A 7 -9.49 5.66 -0.35
C ALA A 7 -9.43 6.04 1.14
N LEU A 8 -10.57 6.37 1.76
CA LEU A 8 -10.62 6.66 3.19
C LEU A 8 -10.29 5.44 4.06
N ALA A 9 -10.68 4.23 3.64
CA ALA A 9 -10.33 2.99 4.33
C ALA A 9 -8.83 2.66 4.22
N LEU A 10 -8.20 2.96 3.07
CA LEU A 10 -6.79 2.65 2.79
C LEU A 10 -5.80 3.53 3.57
N ILE A 11 -6.18 4.74 3.97
CA ILE A 11 -5.28 5.65 4.71
C ILE A 11 -4.77 5.02 6.01
N PRO A 12 -5.63 4.60 6.96
CA PRO A 12 -5.16 3.97 8.19
C PRO A 12 -4.49 2.60 7.94
N GLU A 13 -4.95 1.85 6.94
CA GLU A 13 -4.41 0.53 6.59
C GLU A 13 -2.95 0.62 6.10
N ALA A 14 -2.66 1.54 5.17
CA ALA A 14 -1.31 1.77 4.66
C ALA A 14 -0.35 2.27 5.74
N ILE A 15 -0.83 3.09 6.68
CA ILE A 15 -0.04 3.56 7.83
C ILE A 15 0.31 2.38 8.75
N ALA A 16 -0.68 1.55 9.11
CA ALA A 16 -0.46 0.39 9.98
C ALA A 16 0.53 -0.60 9.37
N PHE A 17 0.39 -0.91 8.08
CA PHE A 17 1.30 -1.84 7.40
C PHE A 17 2.71 -1.28 7.23
N SER A 18 2.87 0.04 7.04
CA SER A 18 4.20 0.66 7.01
C SER A 18 4.91 0.52 8.36
N ILE A 19 4.18 0.74 9.46
CA ILE A 19 4.71 0.56 10.81
C ILE A 19 5.11 -0.89 11.06
N ILE A 20 4.29 -1.85 10.61
CA ILE A 20 4.62 -3.29 10.71
C ILE A 20 5.89 -3.63 9.92
N ALA A 21 6.04 -3.06 8.71
CA ALA A 21 7.23 -3.23 7.88
C ALA A 21 8.49 -2.52 8.45
N GLY A 22 8.36 -1.68 9.48
CA GLY A 22 9.45 -0.92 10.07
C GLY A 22 9.87 0.31 9.24
N VAL A 23 8.95 0.85 8.44
CA VAL A 23 9.21 1.93 7.46
C VAL A 23 8.38 3.17 7.78
N ASP A 24 8.79 4.34 7.29
CA ASP A 24 8.02 5.58 7.49
C ASP A 24 6.61 5.46 6.84
N PRO A 25 5.52 5.85 7.55
CA PRO A 25 4.14 5.78 7.03
C PRO A 25 3.93 6.44 5.67
N LYS A 26 4.74 7.45 5.32
CA LYS A 26 4.70 8.11 4.01
C LYS A 26 4.95 7.10 2.88
N ILE A 27 5.81 6.10 3.09
CA ILE A 27 6.16 5.11 2.08
C ILE A 27 4.94 4.27 1.69
N GLY A 28 4.15 3.79 2.65
CA GLY A 28 2.93 3.04 2.36
C GLY A 28 1.84 3.86 1.68
N LEU A 29 1.72 5.15 2.03
CA LEU A 29 0.79 6.07 1.36
C LEU A 29 1.21 6.34 -0.10
N TYR A 30 2.49 6.60 -0.34
CA TYR A 30 3.00 6.78 -1.71
C TYR A 30 2.86 5.51 -2.54
N ALA A 31 3.21 4.35 -1.98
CA ALA A 31 3.03 3.06 -2.66
C ALA A 31 1.57 2.84 -3.05
N SER A 32 0.63 3.05 -2.11
CA SER A 32 -0.80 2.87 -2.38
C SER A 32 -1.32 3.81 -3.46
N PHE A 33 -0.91 5.09 -3.44
CA PHE A 33 -1.30 6.05 -4.46
C PHE A 33 -0.74 5.67 -5.84
N CYS A 34 0.57 5.40 -5.93
CA CYS A 34 1.21 5.06 -7.20
C CYS A 34 0.63 3.78 -7.82
N ILE A 35 0.44 2.73 -7.01
CA ILE A 35 -0.15 1.46 -7.48
C ILE A 35 -1.60 1.69 -7.96
N ALA A 36 -2.41 2.43 -7.19
CA ALA A 36 -3.80 2.70 -7.56
C ALA A 36 -3.89 3.48 -8.87
N VAL A 37 -3.02 4.47 -9.10
CA VAL A 37 -2.97 5.23 -10.36
C VAL A 37 -2.56 4.32 -11.52
N VAL A 38 -1.52 3.51 -11.37
CA VAL A 38 -1.04 2.63 -12.45
C VAL A 38 -2.09 1.58 -12.82
N ILE A 39 -2.69 0.93 -11.83
CA ILE A 39 -3.72 -0.12 -12.04
C ILE A 39 -5.01 0.48 -12.61
N ALA A 40 -5.31 1.76 -12.35
CA ALA A 40 -6.46 2.42 -12.97
C ALA A 40 -6.33 2.51 -14.51
N PHE A 41 -5.10 2.59 -15.04
CA PHE A 41 -4.86 2.64 -16.49
C PHE A 41 -4.53 1.28 -17.11
N VAL A 42 -3.74 0.45 -16.41
CA VAL A 42 -3.16 -0.79 -16.97
C VAL A 42 -3.84 -2.06 -16.41
N GLY A 43 -4.71 -1.93 -15.42
CA GLY A 43 -5.34 -3.06 -14.74
C GLY A 43 -6.29 -3.85 -15.64
N GLY A 44 -6.18 -5.19 -15.61
CA GLY A 44 -7.03 -6.09 -16.42
C GLY A 44 -8.43 -6.37 -15.85
N ARG A 45 -8.69 -5.98 -14.60
CA ARG A 45 -9.98 -6.19 -13.91
C ARG A 45 -10.54 -4.87 -13.36
N PRO A 46 -11.48 -4.22 -14.07
CA PRO A 46 -12.11 -2.99 -13.60
C PRO A 46 -12.76 -3.18 -12.22
N GLY A 47 -12.55 -2.21 -11.33
CA GLY A 47 -13.09 -2.22 -9.96
C GLY A 47 -12.25 -2.99 -8.93
N MET A 48 -11.17 -3.67 -9.33
CA MET A 48 -10.20 -4.22 -8.39
C MET A 48 -9.31 -3.10 -7.83
N ILE A 49 -9.09 -3.11 -6.52
CA ILE A 49 -8.22 -2.15 -5.83
C ILE A 49 -6.88 -2.81 -5.55
N SER A 50 -5.80 -2.09 -5.83
CA SER A 50 -4.43 -2.51 -5.53
C SER A 50 -3.74 -1.39 -4.77
N ALA A 51 -3.19 -1.72 -3.60
CA ALA A 51 -2.57 -0.79 -2.66
C ALA A 51 -1.55 -1.53 -1.77
N ALA A 52 -0.95 -0.83 -0.81
CA ALA A 52 -0.08 -1.46 0.18
C ALA A 52 -0.91 -2.40 1.08
N THR A 53 -0.56 -3.70 1.10
CA THR A 53 -1.24 -4.72 1.92
C THR A 53 -0.28 -5.36 2.91
N GLY A 54 -0.82 -5.94 3.99
CA GLY A 54 -0.05 -6.66 4.99
C GLY A 54 0.72 -7.85 4.42
N ALA A 55 0.19 -8.50 3.37
CA ALA A 55 0.87 -9.60 2.69
C ALA A 55 2.24 -9.18 2.14
N MET A 56 2.33 -7.97 1.56
CA MET A 56 3.61 -7.43 1.10
C MET A 56 4.45 -6.88 2.25
N ALA A 57 3.83 -6.19 3.21
CA ALA A 57 4.53 -5.60 4.34
C ALA A 57 5.31 -6.63 5.18
N LEU A 58 4.70 -7.79 5.46
CA LEU A 58 5.33 -8.85 6.26
C LEU A 58 6.58 -9.44 5.60
N VAL A 59 6.58 -9.56 4.27
CA VAL A 59 7.76 -10.05 3.52
C VAL A 59 8.86 -8.99 3.48
N MET A 60 8.51 -7.71 3.55
CA MET A 60 9.48 -6.61 3.57
C MET A 60 10.15 -6.42 4.94
N VAL A 61 9.56 -6.91 6.04
CA VAL A 61 10.11 -6.73 7.41
C VAL A 61 11.57 -7.19 7.52
N THR A 62 11.87 -8.39 7.02
CA THR A 62 13.24 -8.96 7.15
C THR A 62 14.22 -8.21 6.26
N LEU A 63 13.81 -7.87 5.03
CA LEU A 63 14.60 -7.08 4.09
C LEU A 63 14.96 -5.71 4.66
N VAL A 64 13.99 -4.97 5.19
CA VAL A 64 14.19 -3.64 5.80
C VAL A 64 15.11 -3.75 7.03
N LYS A 65 14.98 -4.81 7.82
CA LYS A 65 15.85 -5.02 9.00
C LYS A 65 17.30 -5.31 8.62
N GLU A 66 17.53 -6.09 7.57
CA GLU A 66 18.88 -6.50 7.17
C GLU A 66 19.60 -5.46 6.31
N HIS A 67 18.88 -4.74 5.44
CA HIS A 67 19.47 -3.85 4.44
C HIS A 67 19.11 -2.38 4.64
N GLY A 68 18.24 -2.06 5.60
CA GLY A 68 17.72 -0.72 5.81
C GLY A 68 16.78 -0.28 4.68
N LEU A 69 16.44 1.02 4.71
CA LEU A 69 15.72 1.75 3.68
C LEU A 69 16.45 3.03 3.34
#